data_AF-A0A7X9PA99-F1
#
_entry.id   AF-A0A7X9PA99-F1
#
_cell.length_a   1.000
_cell.length_b   1.000
_cell.length_c   1.000
_cell.angle_alpha   90.00
_cell.angle_beta   90.00
_cell.angle_gamma   90.00
#
_symmetry.space_group_name_H-M   'P 1'
#
loop_
_entity.id
_entity.type
_entity.pdbx_description
1 polymer ?
#
loop_
_entity_poly.entity_id
_entity_poly.type
_entity_poly.pdbx_seq_one_letter_code
_entity_poly.pdbx_strand_id
1 'polypeptide(L)'
;RDSRDPKTLWADFESLRIPQYKYAVVTSWNIPQRVPHKGSAIFLHVWSGPGKPTAGCTAVSEEDMLTILKWLDPCKRPVIAQGTTEDLEQLNEREQ
;
A
#
# COMPACT_ATOMS: atom_id res chain seq x y z
N ARG A 1 25.70 -17.07 1.80
CA ARG A 1 24.73 -16.36 0.92
C ARG A 1 23.46 -16.19 1.74
N ASP A 2 23.06 -14.96 2.03
CA ASP A 2 21.83 -14.69 2.77
C ASP A 2 20.63 -15.08 1.88
N SER A 3 19.81 -16.01 2.35
CA SER A 3 18.66 -16.57 1.62
C SER A 3 17.50 -15.57 1.45
N ARG A 4 17.70 -14.30 1.85
CA ARG A 4 16.73 -13.21 1.79
C ARG A 4 17.18 -12.04 0.93
N ASP A 5 18.25 -12.18 0.14
CA ASP A 5 18.65 -11.12 -0.80
C ASP A 5 17.58 -10.94 -1.89
N PRO A 6 16.88 -9.79 -1.92
CA PRO A 6 15.79 -9.54 -2.87
C PRO A 6 16.24 -9.66 -4.33
N LYS A 7 17.50 -9.30 -4.60
CA LYS A 7 18.08 -9.35 -5.95
C LYS A 7 18.21 -10.77 -6.49
N THR A 8 18.16 -11.77 -5.61
CA THR A 8 18.24 -13.18 -5.97
C THR A 8 16.88 -13.86 -6.03
N LEU A 9 15.84 -13.22 -5.47
CA LEU A 9 14.50 -13.79 -5.31
C LEU A 9 13.48 -13.22 -6.29
N TRP A 10 13.63 -11.96 -6.73
CA TRP A 10 12.65 -11.27 -7.56
C TRP A 10 13.28 -10.58 -8.76
N ALA A 11 12.60 -10.66 -9.91
CA ALA A 11 12.98 -9.97 -11.14
C ALA A 11 12.83 -8.45 -11.04
N ASP A 12 11.83 -7.98 -10.28
CA ASP A 12 11.57 -6.57 -9.95
C ASP A 12 11.15 -6.44 -8.49
N PHE A 13 11.68 -5.45 -7.78
CA PHE A 13 11.37 -5.18 -6.37
C PHE A 13 11.51 -3.68 -6.03
N GLU A 14 10.74 -3.22 -5.05
CA GLU A 14 10.85 -1.86 -4.49
C GLU A 14 11.68 -1.89 -3.21
N SER A 15 12.58 -0.92 -3.04
CA SER A 15 13.37 -0.81 -1.81
C SER A 15 12.64 0.01 -0.76
N LEU A 16 12.02 -0.67 0.20
CA LEU A 16 11.34 -0.01 1.33
C LEU A 16 12.31 0.58 2.38
N ARG A 17 13.63 0.40 2.23
CA ARG A 17 14.62 0.92 3.18
C ARG A 17 15.01 2.37 2.88
N ILE A 18 14.01 3.27 2.82
CA ILE A 18 14.18 4.72 2.64
C ILE A 18 13.24 5.49 3.59
N PRO A 19 13.51 6.77 3.92
CA PRO A 19 12.77 7.50 4.96
C PRO A 19 11.25 7.56 4.76
N GLN A 20 10.78 7.59 3.52
CA GLN A 20 9.36 7.64 3.16
C GLN A 20 8.57 6.40 3.62
N TYR A 21 9.26 5.28 3.78
CA TYR A 21 8.71 4.00 4.23
C TYR A 21 9.11 3.68 5.67
N LYS A 22 9.38 4.71 6.50
CA LYS A 22 9.56 4.55 7.95
C LYS A 22 8.43 3.72 8.56
N TYR A 23 7.21 3.95 8.08
CA TYR A 23 6.03 3.13 8.30
C TYR A 23 5.37 2.84 6.95
N ALA A 24 4.98 1.58 6.73
CA ALA A 24 4.28 1.18 5.52
C ALA A 24 3.34 0.00 5.77
N VAL A 25 2.23 -0.04 5.03
CA VAL A 25 1.33 -1.19 4.93
C VAL A 25 1.32 -1.68 3.48
N VAL A 26 1.50 -2.98 3.31
CA VAL A 26 1.47 -3.64 2.01
C VAL A 26 0.03 -4.00 1.67
N THR A 27 -0.52 -3.39 0.62
CA THR A 27 -1.92 -3.61 0.19
C THR A 27 -2.08 -4.85 -0.69
N SER A 28 -0.98 -5.45 -1.12
CA SER A 28 -0.95 -6.62 -2.01
C SER A 28 -1.66 -6.41 -3.35
N TRP A 29 -1.64 -5.18 -3.88
CA TRP A 29 -2.18 -4.90 -5.21
C TRP A 29 -1.47 -5.71 -6.31
N ASN A 30 -2.29 -6.34 -7.16
CA ASN A 30 -1.85 -7.13 -8.31
C ASN A 30 -0.87 -8.28 -7.97
N ILE A 31 -0.98 -8.86 -6.76
CA ILE A 31 -0.23 -10.05 -6.34
C ILE A 31 -1.15 -11.09 -5.67
N PRO A 32 -0.84 -12.39 -5.73
CA PRO A 32 0.29 -13.00 -6.45
C PRO A 32 0.04 -13.13 -7.96
N GLN A 33 -1.22 -13.10 -8.41
CA GLN A 33 -1.60 -13.22 -9.82
C GLN A 33 -1.44 -11.86 -10.51
N ARG A 34 -0.24 -11.61 -11.05
CA ARG A 34 0.10 -10.36 -11.74
C ARG A 34 -0.57 -10.30 -13.11
N VAL A 35 -1.43 -9.30 -13.30
CA VAL A 35 -1.97 -8.93 -14.62
C VAL A 35 -1.06 -7.86 -15.25
N PRO A 36 -0.54 -8.06 -16.47
CA PRO A 36 0.27 -7.07 -17.17
C PRO A 36 -0.43 -5.71 -17.28
N HIS A 37 0.35 -4.62 -17.22
CA HIS A 37 -0.10 -3.23 -17.34
C HIS A 37 -1.06 -2.73 -16.23
N LYS A 38 -1.26 -3.48 -15.14
CA LYS A 38 -2.06 -3.04 -13.97
C LYS A 38 -1.25 -2.44 -12.82
N GLY A 39 0.07 -2.29 -12.99
CA GLY A 39 1.00 -1.82 -11.94
C GLY A 39 1.18 -2.84 -10.81
N SER A 40 2.11 -2.57 -9.90
CA SER A 40 2.33 -3.33 -8.66
C SER A 40 3.06 -2.44 -7.64
N ALA A 41 3.47 -2.96 -6.49
CA ALA A 41 4.19 -2.20 -5.46
C ALA A 41 3.42 -0.94 -4.99
N ILE A 42 2.13 -1.11 -4.73
CA ILE A 42 1.28 -0.09 -4.10
C ILE A 42 1.29 -0.29 -2.59
N PHE A 43 1.56 0.79 -1.86
CA PHE A 43 1.66 0.79 -0.40
C PHE A 43 0.85 1.97 0.17
N LEU A 44 0.48 1.85 1.46
CA LEU A 44 0.13 2.98 2.30
C LEU A 44 1.37 3.38 3.10
N HIS A 45 1.83 4.62 3.03
CA HIS A 45 3.05 5.07 3.71
C HIS A 45 3.01 6.52 4.19
N VAL A 46 4.09 6.96 4.85
CA VAL A 46 4.22 8.34 5.36
C VAL A 46 4.43 9.32 4.20
N TRP A 47 3.63 10.39 4.17
CA TRP A 47 3.71 11.44 3.18
C TRP A 47 4.97 12.29 3.34
N SER A 48 5.58 12.63 2.20
CA SER A 48 6.84 13.39 2.16
C SER A 48 6.65 14.91 2.29
N GLY A 49 5.39 15.38 2.42
CA GLY A 49 5.00 16.77 2.59
C GLY A 49 4.43 17.45 1.34
N PRO A 50 4.02 18.73 1.46
CA PRO A 50 3.35 19.48 0.40
C PRO A 50 4.11 19.49 -0.94
N GLY A 51 3.37 19.39 -2.04
CA GLY A 51 3.93 19.39 -3.40
C GLY A 51 4.67 18.11 -3.79
N LYS A 52 4.65 17.05 -2.95
CA LYS A 52 5.27 15.76 -3.25
C LYS A 52 4.20 14.68 -3.43
N PRO A 53 3.68 14.50 -4.65
CA PRO A 53 2.75 13.40 -4.96
C PRO A 53 3.48 12.06 -4.95
N THR A 54 2.72 10.97 -4.83
CA THR A 54 3.24 9.61 -5.02
C THR A 54 3.16 9.22 -6.50
N ALA A 55 3.87 8.15 -6.89
CA ALA A 55 3.74 7.53 -8.20
C ALA A 55 2.59 6.48 -8.28
N GLY A 56 1.65 6.53 -7.33
CA GLY A 56 0.51 5.58 -7.25
C GLY A 56 0.25 5.02 -5.85
N CYS A 57 1.22 5.13 -4.93
CA CYS A 57 0.99 4.78 -3.52
C CYS A 57 -0.02 5.73 -2.85
N THR A 58 -0.54 5.32 -1.70
CA THR A 58 -1.32 6.19 -0.82
C THR A 58 -0.42 6.72 0.25
N ALA A 59 -0.44 8.03 0.47
CA ALA A 59 0.38 8.66 1.48
C ALA A 59 -0.47 9.50 2.43
N VAL A 60 -0.24 9.35 3.72
CA VAL A 60 -0.93 10.07 4.80
C VAL A 60 0.09 10.73 5.73
N SER A 61 -0.35 11.62 6.63
CA SER A 61 0.56 12.19 7.63
C SER A 61 1.18 11.09 8.51
N GLU A 62 2.35 11.35 9.13
CA GLU A 62 2.94 10.37 10.05
C GLU A 62 2.03 10.06 11.24
N GLU A 63 1.28 11.05 11.70
CA GLU A 63 0.30 10.91 12.79
C GLU A 63 -0.87 9.99 12.40
N ASP A 64 -1.46 10.19 11.21
CA ASP A 64 -2.52 9.32 10.69
C ASP A 64 -2.00 7.90 10.45
N MET A 65 -0.78 7.76 9.94
CA MET A 65 -0.15 6.47 9.72
C MET A 65 -0.03 5.68 11.03
N LEU A 66 0.41 6.35 12.11
CA LEU A 66 0.48 5.72 13.43
C LEU A 66 -0.89 5.35 13.99
N THR A 67 -1.91 6.17 13.73
CA THR A 67 -3.30 5.88 14.12
C THR A 67 -3.82 4.63 13.40
N ILE A 68 -3.62 4.56 12.08
CA ILE A 68 -3.99 3.41 11.25
C ILE A 68 -3.27 2.15 11.73
N LEU A 69 -1.95 2.21 11.96
CA LEU A 69 -1.19 1.05 12.42
C LEU A 69 -1.61 0.52 13.78
N LYS A 70 -2.04 1.40 14.70
CA LYS A 70 -2.57 0.99 16.02
C LYS A 70 -3.96 0.35 15.90
N TRP A 71 -4.75 0.79 14.92
CA TRP A 71 -6.09 0.26 14.66
C TRP A 71 -6.06 -1.07 13.89
N LEU A 72 -5.11 -1.22 12.97
CA LEU A 72 -5.00 -2.40 12.10
C LEU A 72 -4.76 -3.67 12.91
N ASP A 73 -5.68 -4.62 12.75
CA ASP A 73 -5.58 -5.97 13.27
C ASP A 73 -5.66 -6.96 12.08
N PRO A 74 -4.55 -7.63 11.71
CA PRO A 74 -4.54 -8.57 10.60
C PRO A 74 -5.57 -9.70 10.74
N CYS A 75 -5.92 -10.11 11.97
CA CYS A 75 -6.91 -11.15 12.22
C CYS A 75 -8.33 -10.71 11.83
N LYS A 76 -8.58 -9.39 11.76
CA LYS A 76 -9.86 -8.82 11.30
C LYS A 76 -9.95 -8.64 9.79
N ARG A 77 -8.92 -9.06 9.05
CA ARG A 77 -8.87 -8.97 7.57
C ARG A 77 -9.22 -7.57 7.05
N PRO A 78 -8.48 -6.53 7.45
CA PRO A 78 -8.76 -5.16 7.02
C PRO A 78 -8.62 -5.04 5.50
N VAL A 79 -9.48 -4.22 4.90
CA VAL A 79 -9.51 -3.92 3.46
C VAL A 79 -9.29 -2.43 3.26
N ILE A 80 -8.58 -2.07 2.19
CA ILE A 80 -8.44 -0.70 1.71
C ILE A 80 -9.24 -0.55 0.42
N ALA A 81 -10.21 0.37 0.41
CA ALA A 81 -10.96 0.76 -0.77
C ALA A 81 -10.53 2.16 -1.21
N GLN A 82 -10.24 2.32 -2.50
CA GLN A 82 -9.78 3.59 -3.06
C GLN A 82 -10.50 3.83 -4.38
N GLY A 83 -11.14 4.98 -4.50
CA GLY A 83 -11.90 5.37 -5.67
C GLY A 83 -12.44 6.78 -5.51
N THR A 84 -13.17 7.23 -6.51
CA THR A 84 -14.01 8.42 -6.40
C THR A 84 -15.13 8.19 -5.40
N THR A 85 -15.81 9.26 -4.97
CA THR A 85 -16.99 9.13 -4.09
C THR A 85 -18.04 8.20 -4.69
N GLU A 86 -18.28 8.31 -6.00
CA GLU A 86 -19.21 7.47 -6.74
C GLU A 86 -18.80 5.98 -6.72
N ASP A 87 -17.49 5.69 -6.89
CA ASP A 87 -16.98 4.31 -6.80
C ASP A 87 -17.23 3.71 -5.41
N LEU A 88 -17.05 4.51 -4.35
CA LEU A 88 -17.20 4.06 -2.97
C LEU A 88 -18.66 3.87 -2.56
N GLU A 89 -19.56 4.72 -3.05
CA GLU A 89 -21.01 4.56 -2.87
C GLU A 89 -21.50 3.25 -3.47
N GLN A 90 -21.10 2.94 -4.69
CA GLN A 90 -21.46 1.68 -5.37
C GLN A 90 -20.89 0.44 -4.67
N LEU A 91 -19.70 0.53 -4.06
CA LEU A 91 -19.12 -0.57 -3.29
C LEU A 91 -19.96 -0.88 -2.04
N ASN A 92 -20.39 0.16 -1.33
CA ASN A 92 -21.21 0.02 -0.12
C ASN A 92 -22.58 -0.63 -0.43
N GLU A 93 -23.16 -0.37 -1.59
CA GLU A 93 -24.41 -1.01 -2.04
C GLU A 93 -24.25 -2.49 -2.39
N ARG A 94 -23.05 -2.92 -2.81
CA ARG A 94 -22.77 -4.32 -3.19
C ARG A 94 -22.39 -5.22 -2.01
N GLU A 95 -21.95 -4.62 -0.91
CA GLU A 95 -21.59 -5.35 0.31
C GLU A 95 -22.76 -5.46 1.33
N GLN A 96 -23.89 -4.81 1.05
CA GLN A 96 -25.17 -4.96 1.77
C GLN A 96 -26.01 -6.10 1.19
#